data_AF-A0A6N7L3J5-F1
#
_entry.id   AF-A0A6N7L3J5-F1
#
_cell.length_a   1.000
_cell.length_b   1.000
_cell.length_c   1.000
_cell.angle_alpha   90.00
_cell.angle_beta   90.00
_cell.angle_gamma   90.00
#
_symmetry.space_group_name_H-M   'P 1'
#
loop_
_entity.id
_entity.type
_entity.pdbx_description
1 polymer ?
#
loop_
_entity_poly.entity_id
_entity_poly.type
_entity_poly.pdbx_seq_one_letter_code
_entity_poly.pdbx_strand_id
1 'polypeptide(L)'
;MFVHLTSTANAPRVRRSGIRPDSRGQDGVRGVYCFPVLPSYTLTHQWLRELARFGTRGGLVAVHVRLADDQPVLAGHYRDRAKDAQRLMPAAEAVRRIGALPDPRGWEVFLPRAVGAREIHRIRTAPQVTGWRYLPNAHGTRPCTCAGCRIRGEYGSRRLRERRPHPLDGPPPPVRVLLARIDAAGTPGDPAELRAALHWFSLRRRGPLERLAHLAAHPVPAVRQELVWAVCGWSTPGVRDLLTALAADPDRDVREAAEAALED
;
A
#
# COMPACT_ATOMS: atom_id res chain seq x y z
N MET A 1 -18.81 17.08 -17.85
CA MET A 1 -19.16 17.04 -16.41
C MET A 1 -18.32 15.97 -15.74
N PHE A 2 -17.77 16.27 -14.56
CA PHE A 2 -16.91 15.37 -13.78
C PHE A 2 -17.50 15.16 -12.39
N VAL A 3 -17.05 14.12 -11.70
CA VAL A 3 -17.35 13.86 -10.29
C VAL A 3 -16.06 13.78 -9.48
N HIS A 4 -16.01 14.50 -8.37
CA HIS A 4 -15.00 14.37 -7.33
C HIS A 4 -15.65 13.75 -6.09
N LEU A 5 -14.99 12.77 -5.46
CA LEU A 5 -15.47 12.13 -4.25
C LEU A 5 -14.73 12.69 -3.04
N THR A 6 -15.48 13.08 -2.02
CA THR A 6 -14.89 13.61 -0.78
C THR A 6 -15.73 13.27 0.44
N SER A 7 -15.16 13.44 1.63
CA SER A 7 -15.86 13.23 2.91
C SER A 7 -17.07 14.18 3.03
N THR A 8 -18.19 13.70 3.58
CA THR A 8 -19.38 14.51 3.88
C THR A 8 -19.03 15.75 4.71
N ALA A 9 -18.09 15.63 5.64
CA ALA A 9 -17.61 16.75 6.45
C ALA A 9 -17.03 17.92 5.62
N ASN A 10 -16.57 17.66 4.40
CA ASN A 10 -16.05 18.69 3.51
C ASN A 10 -17.14 19.41 2.70
N ALA A 11 -18.37 18.87 2.64
CA ALA A 11 -19.43 19.40 1.79
C ALA A 11 -19.76 20.89 2.06
N PRO A 12 -19.89 21.36 3.33
CA PRO A 12 -20.15 22.78 3.59
C PRO A 12 -19.02 23.70 3.12
N ARG A 13 -17.76 23.25 3.23
CA ARG A 13 -16.59 24.00 2.73
C ARG A 13 -16.60 24.04 1.20
N VAL A 14 -16.84 22.91 0.56
CA VAL A 14 -16.88 22.79 -0.90
C VAL A 14 -17.96 23.69 -1.51
N ARG A 15 -19.15 23.79 -0.89
CA ARG A 15 -20.19 24.72 -1.34
C ARG A 15 -19.76 26.18 -1.30
N ARG A 16 -19.00 26.58 -0.27
CA ARG A 16 -18.60 27.99 -0.06
C ARG A 16 -17.41 28.39 -0.92
N SER A 17 -16.37 27.56 -0.99
CA SER A 17 -15.08 27.95 -1.59
C SER A 17 -14.57 26.99 -2.67
N GLY A 18 -15.36 25.99 -3.06
CA GLY A 18 -14.93 24.97 -4.02
C GLY A 18 -13.96 23.93 -3.44
N ILE A 19 -13.26 23.21 -4.30
CA ILE A 19 -12.37 22.10 -3.94
C ILE A 19 -10.92 22.58 -3.98
N ARG A 20 -10.22 22.42 -2.85
CA ARG A 20 -8.78 22.74 -2.75
C ARG A 20 -7.94 21.68 -3.47
N PRO A 21 -6.78 22.06 -4.03
CA PRO A 21 -5.85 21.15 -4.69
C PRO A 21 -5.05 20.38 -3.63
N ASP A 22 -5.70 19.51 -2.88
CA ASP A 22 -5.07 18.79 -1.75
C ASP A 22 -4.41 17.46 -2.18
N SER A 23 -4.66 17.00 -3.41
CA SER A 23 -4.07 15.77 -3.94
C SER A 23 -2.74 16.03 -4.65
N ARG A 24 -1.83 15.06 -4.63
CA ARG A 24 -0.59 15.09 -5.42
C ARG A 24 -0.79 14.32 -6.73
N GLY A 25 -0.45 14.95 -7.84
CA GLY A 25 -0.37 14.36 -9.17
C GLY A 25 1.07 14.12 -9.59
N GLN A 26 1.24 13.89 -10.89
CA GLN A 26 2.54 13.79 -11.54
C GLN A 26 3.42 15.02 -11.26
N ASP A 27 4.73 14.80 -11.15
CA ASP A 27 5.75 15.82 -10.84
C ASP A 27 5.51 16.56 -9.50
N GLY A 28 4.74 15.94 -8.59
CA GLY A 28 4.40 16.51 -7.29
C GLY A 28 3.37 17.66 -7.34
N VAL A 29 2.79 17.95 -8.51
CA VAL A 29 1.81 19.02 -8.71
C VAL A 29 0.59 18.80 -7.83
N ARG A 30 0.06 19.88 -7.25
CA ARG A 30 -1.12 19.86 -6.39
C ARG A 30 -2.39 20.04 -7.22
N GLY A 31 -3.40 19.22 -6.97
CA GLY A 31 -4.63 19.24 -7.76
C GLY A 31 -5.77 18.44 -7.18
N VAL A 32 -6.77 18.17 -8.03
CA VAL A 32 -8.01 17.49 -7.68
C VAL A 32 -8.22 16.30 -8.59
N TYR A 33 -8.35 15.10 -8.01
CA TYR A 33 -8.79 13.93 -8.75
C TYR A 33 -10.30 13.98 -8.98
N CYS A 34 -10.71 13.73 -10.20
CA CYS A 34 -12.10 13.60 -10.60
C CYS A 34 -12.24 12.52 -11.68
N PHE A 35 -13.48 12.18 -12.01
CA PHE A 35 -13.77 11.19 -13.04
C PHE A 35 -14.91 11.68 -13.93
N PRO A 36 -14.91 11.41 -15.25
CA PRO A 36 -16.04 11.74 -16.12
C PRO A 36 -17.34 11.16 -15.60
N VAL A 37 -18.43 11.93 -15.67
CA VAL A 37 -19.77 11.38 -15.46
C VAL A 37 -20.15 10.56 -16.69
N LEU A 38 -20.23 9.24 -16.53
CA LEU A 38 -20.58 8.27 -17.58
C LEU A 38 -22.06 7.83 -17.43
N PRO A 39 -22.66 7.20 -18.47
CA PRO A 39 -24.02 6.65 -18.38
C PRO A 39 -24.19 5.63 -17.23
N SER A 40 -23.13 4.88 -16.91
CA SER A 40 -23.14 3.94 -15.78
C SER A 40 -22.84 4.65 -14.46
N TYR A 41 -23.80 4.55 -13.53
CA TYR A 41 -23.62 5.05 -12.15
C TYR A 41 -22.42 4.41 -11.46
N THR A 42 -22.25 3.09 -11.62
CA THR A 42 -21.17 2.32 -11.01
C THR A 42 -19.80 2.74 -11.54
N LEU A 43 -19.68 3.00 -12.84
CA LEU A 43 -18.41 3.46 -13.42
C LEU A 43 -18.10 4.89 -13.00
N THR A 44 -19.10 5.78 -13.01
CA THR A 44 -18.96 7.17 -12.55
C THR A 44 -18.44 7.22 -11.10
N HIS A 45 -18.95 6.34 -10.24
CA HIS A 45 -18.64 6.32 -8.82
C HIS A 45 -17.74 5.14 -8.41
N GLN A 46 -16.93 4.64 -9.35
CA GLN A 46 -16.18 3.39 -9.20
C GLN A 46 -15.23 3.34 -7.99
N TRP A 47 -14.81 4.50 -7.51
CA TRP A 47 -13.88 4.67 -6.40
C TRP A 47 -14.53 4.73 -5.01
N LEU A 48 -15.87 4.81 -4.91
CA LEU A 48 -16.56 5.00 -3.61
C LEU A 48 -16.21 3.93 -2.59
N ARG A 49 -16.39 2.65 -2.96
CA ARG A 49 -16.14 1.52 -2.05
C ARG A 49 -14.67 1.41 -1.66
N GLU A 50 -13.74 1.74 -2.54
CA GLU A 50 -12.32 1.75 -2.23
C GLU A 50 -11.97 2.89 -1.27
N LEU A 51 -12.41 4.11 -1.55
CA LEU A 51 -12.15 5.27 -0.70
C LEU A 51 -12.79 5.14 0.69
N ALA A 52 -13.96 4.49 0.79
CA ALA A 52 -14.63 4.27 2.07
C ALA A 52 -13.80 3.42 3.06
N ARG A 53 -12.85 2.61 2.58
CA ARG A 53 -12.00 1.75 3.42
C ARG A 53 -11.06 2.52 4.33
N PHE A 54 -10.65 3.72 3.92
CA PHE A 54 -9.69 4.53 4.66
C PHE A 54 -10.34 5.32 5.81
N GLY A 55 -11.65 5.15 6.04
CA GLY A 55 -12.40 5.88 7.05
C GLY A 55 -12.74 7.29 6.59
N THR A 56 -14.03 7.64 6.61
CA THR A 56 -14.50 8.98 6.24
C THR A 56 -15.40 9.54 7.32
N ARG A 57 -15.34 10.86 7.55
CA ARG A 57 -16.16 11.53 8.56
C ARG A 57 -17.57 11.75 8.02
N GLY A 58 -18.49 10.86 8.40
CA GLY A 58 -19.90 10.92 8.00
C GLY A 58 -20.15 10.42 6.57
N GLY A 59 -19.24 9.62 6.01
CA GLY A 59 -19.36 9.04 4.68
C GLY A 59 -18.78 9.87 3.54
N LEU A 60 -19.08 9.45 2.31
CA LEU A 60 -18.65 10.12 1.08
C LEU A 60 -19.81 10.83 0.36
N VAL A 61 -19.49 11.96 -0.24
CA VAL A 61 -20.34 12.73 -1.16
C VAL A 61 -19.70 12.81 -2.54
N ALA A 62 -20.54 12.82 -3.56
CA ALA A 62 -20.19 13.07 -4.95
C ALA A 62 -20.40 14.55 -5.27
N VAL A 63 -19.30 15.24 -5.56
CA VAL A 63 -19.28 16.64 -5.99
C VAL A 63 -19.18 16.66 -7.52
N HIS A 64 -20.26 17.04 -8.19
CA HIS A 64 -20.27 17.17 -9.64
C HIS A 64 -19.70 18.54 -10.03
N VAL A 65 -18.74 18.52 -10.94
CA VAL A 65 -17.98 19.70 -11.38
C VAL A 65 -18.12 19.88 -12.89
N ARG A 66 -18.38 21.12 -13.33
CA ARG A 66 -18.39 21.51 -14.73
C ARG A 66 -17.10 22.24 -15.07
N LEU A 67 -16.22 21.55 -15.79
CA LEU A 67 -15.01 22.12 -16.37
C LEU A 67 -15.30 22.61 -17.80
N ALA A 68 -14.55 23.60 -18.26
CA ALA A 68 -14.53 23.99 -19.67
C ALA A 68 -13.93 22.85 -20.53
N ASP A 69 -14.33 22.76 -21.80
CA ASP A 69 -13.95 21.65 -22.68
C ASP A 69 -12.45 21.64 -23.00
N ASP A 70 -11.85 22.82 -23.07
CA ASP A 70 -10.43 23.08 -23.31
C ASP A 70 -9.56 23.02 -22.06
N GLN A 71 -10.16 22.89 -20.86
CA GLN A 71 -9.44 22.86 -19.60
C GLN A 71 -8.37 21.76 -19.62
N PRO A 72 -7.07 22.10 -19.45
CA PRO A 72 -6.02 21.10 -19.37
C PRO A 72 -6.20 20.18 -18.15
N VAL A 73 -6.14 18.87 -18.38
CA VAL A 73 -6.19 17.82 -17.38
C VAL A 73 -5.20 16.71 -17.71
N LEU A 74 -4.75 15.98 -16.70
CA LEU A 74 -4.01 14.73 -16.87
C LEU A 74 -5.01 13.57 -16.80
N ALA A 75 -4.95 12.62 -17.73
CA ALA A 75 -5.78 11.42 -17.70
C ALA A 75 -4.95 10.16 -17.90
N GLY A 76 -5.23 9.13 -17.12
CA GLY A 76 -4.54 7.86 -17.18
C GLY A 76 -5.18 6.82 -16.26
N HIS A 77 -4.68 5.59 -16.33
CA HIS A 77 -5.03 4.57 -15.35
C HIS A 77 -4.31 4.86 -14.03
N TYR A 78 -4.88 4.48 -12.88
CA TYR A 78 -4.29 4.76 -11.55
C TYR A 78 -2.88 4.17 -11.36
N ARG A 79 -2.50 3.19 -12.18
CA ARG A 79 -1.15 2.60 -12.23
C ARG A 79 -0.14 3.52 -12.92
N ASP A 80 -0.59 4.38 -13.82
CA ASP A 80 0.25 5.31 -14.58
C ASP A 80 0.74 6.44 -13.69
N ARG A 81 -0.02 6.77 -12.63
CA ARG A 81 0.39 7.74 -11.60
C ARG A 81 1.70 7.34 -10.91
N ALA A 82 1.89 6.05 -10.62
CA ALA A 82 3.11 5.59 -9.97
C ALA A 82 4.36 5.65 -10.88
N LYS A 83 4.16 5.96 -12.17
CA LYS A 83 5.19 6.03 -13.20
C LYS A 83 5.25 7.39 -13.89
N ASP A 84 4.55 8.39 -13.36
CA ASP A 84 4.43 9.71 -13.99
C ASP A 84 4.08 9.64 -15.49
N ALA A 85 3.13 8.77 -15.82
CA ALA A 85 2.76 8.45 -17.20
C ALA A 85 1.33 8.91 -17.58
N GLN A 86 0.74 9.83 -16.80
CA GLN A 86 -0.58 10.38 -17.14
C GLN A 86 -0.46 11.36 -18.31
N ARG A 87 -1.43 11.35 -19.22
CA ARG A 87 -1.37 12.15 -20.44
C ARG A 87 -2.09 13.48 -20.27
N LEU A 88 -1.43 14.58 -20.62
CA LEU A 88 -2.04 15.90 -20.71
C LEU A 88 -2.98 15.98 -21.92
N MET A 89 -4.22 16.41 -21.69
CA MET A 89 -5.21 16.62 -22.73
C MET A 89 -6.33 17.59 -22.28
N PRO A 90 -7.15 18.11 -23.20
CA PRO A 90 -8.36 18.84 -22.86
C PRO A 90 -9.38 17.97 -22.09
N ALA A 91 -10.16 18.59 -21.21
CA ALA A 91 -11.18 17.90 -20.42
C ALA A 91 -12.23 17.18 -21.28
N ALA A 92 -12.68 17.79 -22.39
CA ALA A 92 -13.61 17.14 -23.31
C ALA A 92 -13.00 15.89 -23.98
N GLU A 93 -11.70 15.93 -24.28
CA GLU A 93 -10.99 14.76 -24.82
C GLU A 93 -10.86 13.64 -23.78
N ALA A 94 -10.60 13.96 -22.51
CA ALA A 94 -10.57 12.96 -21.44
C ALA A 94 -11.93 12.25 -21.29
N VAL A 95 -13.04 12.99 -21.34
CA VAL A 95 -14.41 12.42 -21.32
C VAL A 95 -14.62 11.49 -22.52
N ARG A 96 -14.31 11.96 -23.73
CA ARG A 96 -14.47 11.17 -24.97
C ARG A 96 -13.66 9.88 -24.92
N ARG A 97 -12.38 9.96 -24.56
CA ARG A 97 -11.47 8.80 -24.54
C ARG A 97 -11.88 7.78 -23.49
N ILE A 98 -12.11 8.22 -22.25
CA ILE A 98 -12.50 7.31 -21.16
C ILE A 98 -13.86 6.68 -21.47
N GLY A 99 -14.82 7.45 -21.98
CA GLY A 99 -16.15 6.95 -22.33
C GLY A 99 -16.16 5.93 -23.47
N ALA A 100 -15.14 5.95 -24.34
CA ALA A 100 -14.99 5.00 -25.45
C ALA A 100 -14.21 3.73 -25.09
N LEU A 101 -13.65 3.64 -23.87
CA LEU A 101 -12.90 2.47 -23.46
C LEU A 101 -13.82 1.25 -23.29
N PRO A 102 -13.40 0.05 -23.75
CA PRO A 102 -14.09 -1.19 -23.43
C PRO A 102 -14.19 -1.43 -21.91
N ASP A 103 -13.17 -1.02 -21.16
CA ASP A 103 -13.16 -1.04 -19.70
C ASP A 103 -12.56 0.27 -19.14
N PRO A 104 -13.39 1.21 -18.68
CA PRO A 104 -12.92 2.46 -18.08
C PRO A 104 -12.60 2.33 -16.58
N ARG A 105 -12.65 1.12 -16.01
CA ARG A 105 -12.33 0.93 -14.59
C ARG A 105 -10.86 1.23 -14.32
N GLY A 106 -10.60 1.87 -13.18
CA GLY A 106 -9.27 2.29 -12.77
C GLY A 106 -8.74 3.55 -13.48
N TRP A 107 -9.45 4.09 -14.46
CA TRP A 107 -9.10 5.39 -15.03
C TRP A 107 -9.43 6.54 -14.06
N GLU A 108 -8.58 7.57 -14.10
CA GLU A 108 -8.73 8.78 -13.30
C GLU A 108 -8.34 10.01 -14.14
N VAL A 109 -8.93 11.16 -13.78
CA VAL A 109 -8.61 12.46 -14.36
C VAL A 109 -8.12 13.37 -13.24
N PHE A 110 -6.95 13.96 -13.41
CA PHE A 110 -6.36 14.90 -12.48
C PHE A 110 -6.40 16.31 -13.05
N LEU A 111 -7.03 17.21 -12.30
CA LEU A 111 -7.06 18.64 -12.59
C LEU A 111 -5.94 19.33 -11.79
N PRO A 112 -4.89 19.89 -12.42
CA PRO A 112 -3.73 20.48 -11.74
C PRO A 112 -4.02 21.89 -11.18
N ARG A 113 -5.20 22.10 -10.60
CA ARG A 113 -5.61 23.34 -9.93
C ARG A 113 -6.76 23.10 -8.96
N ALA A 114 -7.09 24.13 -8.18
CA ALA A 114 -8.32 24.17 -7.41
C ALA A 114 -9.56 24.17 -8.33
N VAL A 115 -10.69 23.66 -7.84
CA VAL A 115 -12.02 23.85 -8.45
C VAL A 115 -12.72 24.99 -7.75
N GLY A 116 -13.14 26.02 -8.47
CA GLY A 116 -13.87 27.16 -7.94
C GLY A 116 -15.32 26.82 -7.56
N ALA A 117 -15.90 27.59 -6.64
CA ALA A 117 -17.28 27.39 -6.18
C ALA A 117 -18.32 27.44 -7.33
N ARG A 118 -18.09 28.29 -8.35
CA ARG A 118 -18.96 28.42 -9.53
C ARG A 118 -18.89 27.22 -10.50
N GLU A 119 -17.83 26.42 -10.40
CA GLU A 119 -17.68 25.20 -11.21
C GLU A 119 -18.42 24.01 -10.56
N ILE A 120 -18.85 24.15 -9.30
CA ILE A 120 -19.64 23.13 -8.60
C ILE A 120 -21.07 23.15 -9.14
N HIS A 121 -21.45 22.08 -9.83
CA HIS A 121 -22.79 21.93 -10.35
C HIS A 121 -23.77 21.42 -9.29
N ARG A 122 -23.37 20.43 -8.49
CA ARG A 122 -24.19 19.87 -7.39
C ARG A 122 -23.35 19.00 -6.46
N ILE A 123 -23.83 18.81 -5.24
CA ILE A 123 -23.26 17.87 -4.27
C ILE A 123 -24.35 16.88 -3.87
N ARG A 124 -24.07 15.58 -3.98
CA ARG A 124 -25.01 14.50 -3.63
C ARG A 124 -24.38 13.51 -2.66
N THR A 125 -25.18 12.92 -1.80
CA THR A 125 -24.79 11.70 -1.10
C THR A 125 -24.64 10.57 -2.12
N ALA A 126 -23.71 9.65 -1.87
CA ALA A 126 -23.47 8.54 -2.77
C ALA A 126 -23.39 7.22 -1.98
N PRO A 127 -24.16 6.17 -2.35
CA PRO A 127 -24.11 4.89 -1.66
C PRO A 127 -22.72 4.26 -1.76
N GLN A 128 -22.08 4.08 -0.61
CA GLN A 128 -20.71 3.54 -0.49
C GLN A 128 -20.59 2.04 -0.77
N VAL A 129 -21.70 1.40 -1.16
CA VAL A 129 -21.73 0.03 -1.67
C VAL A 129 -21.28 -0.07 -3.13
N THR A 130 -21.22 1.08 -3.83
CA THR A 130 -20.90 1.17 -5.26
C THR A 130 -19.40 1.16 -5.52
N GLY A 131 -18.98 0.48 -6.59
CA GLY A 131 -17.59 0.42 -7.04
C GLY A 131 -16.86 -0.84 -6.60
N TRP A 132 -15.57 -0.87 -6.84
CA TRP A 132 -14.70 -2.02 -6.55
C TRP A 132 -13.95 -1.84 -5.23
N ARG A 133 -13.37 -2.93 -4.72
CA ARG A 133 -12.55 -2.96 -3.49
C ARG A 133 -11.19 -3.54 -3.87
N TYR A 134 -10.10 -2.95 -3.38
CA TYR A 134 -8.70 -3.27 -3.69
C TYR A 134 -8.26 -2.91 -5.12
N LEU A 135 -8.88 -3.52 -6.14
CA LEU A 135 -8.62 -3.27 -7.56
C LEU A 135 -9.81 -3.70 -8.42
N PRO A 136 -9.95 -3.19 -9.66
CA PRO A 136 -10.93 -3.69 -10.61
C PRO A 136 -10.81 -5.22 -10.78
N ASN A 137 -11.93 -5.95 -10.69
CA ASN A 137 -11.98 -7.43 -10.74
C ASN A 137 -11.35 -8.18 -9.55
N ALA A 138 -11.20 -7.53 -8.39
CA ALA A 138 -10.76 -8.22 -7.18
C ALA A 138 -11.75 -9.32 -6.72
N HIS A 139 -13.04 -9.14 -6.98
CA HIS A 139 -14.06 -10.15 -6.66
C HIS A 139 -13.86 -11.42 -7.49
N GLY A 140 -13.92 -12.58 -6.84
CA GLY A 140 -13.68 -13.89 -7.47
C GLY A 140 -12.19 -14.25 -7.64
N THR A 141 -11.29 -13.27 -7.53
CA THR A 141 -9.85 -13.51 -7.57
C THR A 141 -9.37 -14.04 -6.21
N ARG A 142 -8.58 -15.12 -6.24
CA ARG A 142 -8.01 -15.72 -5.03
C ARG A 142 -6.96 -14.76 -4.44
N PRO A 143 -7.08 -14.34 -3.16
CA PRO A 143 -6.11 -13.45 -2.55
C PRO A 143 -4.77 -14.17 -2.36
N CYS A 144 -3.67 -13.49 -2.68
CA CYS A 144 -2.32 -13.96 -2.33
C CYS A 144 -2.11 -13.82 -0.81
N THR A 145 -1.54 -14.86 -0.19
CA THR A 145 -1.32 -14.94 1.26
C THR A 145 0.13 -14.69 1.68
N CYS A 146 1.02 -14.34 0.73
CA CYS A 146 2.42 -14.03 1.03
C CYS A 146 2.55 -12.80 1.92
N ALA A 147 3.74 -12.62 2.52
CA ALA A 147 3.99 -11.52 3.44
C ALA A 147 3.84 -10.13 2.79
N GLY A 148 4.13 -10.01 1.49
CA GLY A 148 4.07 -8.76 0.74
C GLY A 148 2.68 -8.37 0.22
N CYS A 149 1.82 -9.33 -0.13
CA CYS A 149 0.49 -9.04 -0.67
C CYS A 149 -0.60 -8.94 0.41
N ARG A 150 -0.39 -9.55 1.58
CA ARG A 150 -1.40 -9.55 2.63
C ARG A 150 -1.42 -8.21 3.39
N ILE A 151 -2.61 -7.79 3.80
CA ILE A 151 -2.74 -6.72 4.79
C ILE A 151 -2.65 -7.37 6.17
N ARG A 152 -1.63 -6.96 6.94
CA ARG A 152 -1.39 -7.49 8.29
C ARG A 152 -2.54 -7.08 9.22
N GLY A 153 -3.05 -8.02 10.00
CA GLY A 153 -4.08 -7.75 11.01
C GLY A 153 -5.52 -7.64 10.49
N GLU A 154 -5.77 -7.85 9.18
CA GLU A 154 -7.16 -7.88 8.69
C GLU A 154 -7.96 -9.03 9.31
N TYR A 155 -9.25 -8.79 9.52
CA TYR A 155 -10.19 -9.79 9.99
C TYR A 155 -10.14 -11.05 9.11
N GLY A 156 -10.03 -12.22 9.73
CA GLY A 156 -9.95 -13.50 9.03
C GLY A 156 -8.59 -13.84 8.37
N SER A 157 -7.59 -12.96 8.45
CA SER A 157 -6.26 -13.17 7.85
C SER A 157 -5.54 -14.42 8.39
N ARG A 158 -5.71 -14.75 9.68
CA ARG A 158 -5.20 -16.00 10.27
C ARG A 158 -5.81 -17.23 9.60
N ARG A 159 -7.14 -17.30 9.57
CA ARG A 159 -7.89 -18.41 8.94
C ARG A 159 -7.58 -18.56 7.46
N LEU A 160 -7.37 -17.44 6.76
CA LEU A 160 -6.99 -17.45 5.34
C LEU A 160 -5.60 -18.09 5.14
N ARG A 161 -4.61 -17.75 5.98
CA ARG A 161 -3.25 -18.34 5.92
C ARG A 161 -3.24 -19.83 6.26
N GLU A 162 -4.01 -20.22 7.27
CA GLU A 162 -4.13 -21.63 7.66
C GLU A 162 -4.76 -22.47 6.53
N ARG A 163 -5.76 -21.93 5.84
CA ARG A 163 -6.41 -22.60 4.70
C ARG A 163 -5.61 -22.56 3.41
N ARG A 164 -4.79 -21.53 3.22
CA ARG A 164 -4.04 -21.25 1.98
C ARG A 164 -2.62 -20.79 2.33
N PRO A 165 -1.77 -21.71 2.80
CA PRO A 165 -0.36 -21.38 3.04
C PRO A 165 0.29 -20.96 1.73
N HIS A 166 1.00 -19.82 1.73
CA HIS A 166 1.81 -19.44 0.58
C HIS A 166 3.07 -20.33 0.56
N PRO A 167 3.56 -20.80 -0.61
CA PRO A 167 4.76 -21.65 -0.66
C PRO A 167 6.02 -20.99 -0.08
N LEU A 168 6.20 -19.68 -0.32
CA LEU A 168 7.38 -18.94 0.16
C LEU A 168 7.26 -18.46 1.61
N ASP A 169 6.04 -18.18 2.08
CA ASP A 169 5.78 -17.51 3.37
C ASP A 169 4.58 -18.17 4.08
N GLY A 170 4.52 -19.50 4.06
CA GLY A 170 3.48 -20.29 4.73
C GLY A 170 3.37 -19.95 6.22
N PRO A 171 2.42 -20.53 6.98
CA PRO A 171 2.39 -20.33 8.43
C PRO A 171 3.79 -20.68 8.98
N PRO A 172 4.49 -19.72 9.62
CA PRO A 172 5.88 -19.92 10.00
C PRO A 172 5.96 -21.12 10.95
N PRO A 173 6.94 -22.02 10.81
CA PRO A 173 7.12 -23.15 11.72
C PRO A 173 7.15 -22.67 13.18
N PRO A 174 6.61 -23.44 14.15
CA PRO A 174 6.63 -23.06 15.56
C PRO A 174 8.04 -22.70 16.02
N VAL A 175 8.16 -21.73 16.95
CA VAL A 175 9.48 -21.25 17.44
C VAL A 175 10.37 -22.41 17.92
N ARG A 176 9.79 -23.37 18.66
CA ARG A 176 10.51 -24.58 19.11
C ARG A 176 11.14 -25.40 17.97
N VAL A 177 10.49 -25.45 16.81
CA VAL A 177 10.98 -26.19 15.63
C VAL A 177 12.12 -25.42 14.98
N LEU A 178 12.02 -24.09 14.90
CA LEU A 178 13.09 -23.25 14.35
C LEU A 178 14.33 -23.28 15.25
N LEU A 179 14.15 -23.19 16.58
CA LEU A 179 15.26 -23.30 17.53
C LEU A 179 15.92 -24.69 17.46
N ALA A 180 15.12 -25.76 17.38
CA ALA A 180 15.68 -27.11 17.22
C ALA A 180 16.48 -27.27 15.92
N ARG A 181 16.10 -26.59 14.83
CA ARG A 181 16.87 -26.57 13.57
C ARG A 181 18.20 -25.82 13.73
N ILE A 182 18.19 -24.67 14.41
CA ILE A 182 19.41 -23.91 14.71
C ILE A 182 20.35 -24.74 15.58
N ASP A 183 19.83 -25.37 16.65
CA ASP A 183 20.61 -26.23 17.53
C ASP A 183 21.19 -27.44 16.74
N ALA A 184 20.41 -28.04 15.83
CA ALA A 184 20.83 -29.17 15.01
C ALA A 184 21.84 -28.79 13.91
N ALA A 185 21.92 -27.52 13.51
CA ALA A 185 22.89 -27.05 12.52
C ALA A 185 24.34 -27.15 13.05
N GLY A 186 24.53 -27.22 14.38
CA GLY A 186 25.83 -27.39 15.03
C GLY A 186 26.53 -26.07 15.36
N THR A 187 27.84 -26.12 15.61
CA THR A 187 28.67 -24.96 15.95
C THR A 187 29.86 -24.87 15.00
N PRO A 188 30.02 -23.79 14.21
CA PRO A 188 29.23 -22.55 14.21
C PRO A 188 27.82 -22.68 13.56
N GLY A 189 27.54 -23.80 12.90
CA GLY A 189 26.26 -24.10 12.24
C GLY A 189 26.37 -24.07 10.72
N ASP A 190 25.58 -24.88 10.01
CA ASP A 190 25.44 -24.77 8.55
C ASP A 190 24.81 -23.42 8.17
N PRO A 191 25.51 -22.54 7.43
CA PRO A 191 24.98 -21.24 7.02
C PRO A 191 23.65 -21.31 6.27
N ALA A 192 23.42 -22.35 5.46
CA ALA A 192 22.19 -22.49 4.68
C ALA A 192 20.98 -22.76 5.59
N GLU A 193 21.13 -23.70 6.54
CA GLU A 193 20.09 -24.04 7.51
C GLU A 193 19.81 -22.88 8.48
N LEU A 194 20.86 -22.20 8.95
CA LEU A 194 20.73 -21.03 9.82
C LEU A 194 19.95 -19.90 9.12
N ARG A 195 20.30 -19.59 7.87
CA ARG A 195 19.60 -18.55 7.10
C ARG A 195 18.15 -18.94 6.81
N ALA A 196 17.90 -20.20 6.47
CA ALA A 196 16.54 -20.70 6.27
C ALA A 196 15.70 -20.57 7.55
N ALA A 197 16.27 -20.84 8.73
CA ALA A 197 15.57 -20.66 10.00
C ALA A 197 15.34 -19.17 10.35
N LEU A 198 16.35 -18.31 10.13
CA LEU A 198 16.28 -16.86 10.37
C LEU A 198 15.25 -16.17 9.46
N HIS A 199 15.11 -16.59 8.19
CA HIS A 199 14.05 -16.13 7.30
C HIS A 199 12.66 -16.28 7.94
N TRP A 200 12.38 -17.43 8.57
CA TRP A 200 11.09 -17.64 9.26
C TRP A 200 10.91 -16.78 10.51
N PHE A 201 11.99 -16.35 11.13
CA PHE A 201 11.98 -15.42 12.26
C PHE A 201 11.68 -13.97 11.83
N SER A 202 12.12 -13.55 10.64
CA SER A 202 11.80 -12.23 10.05
C SER A 202 10.29 -11.96 9.92
N LEU A 203 9.50 -13.03 9.74
CA LEU A 203 8.05 -12.93 9.56
C LEU A 203 7.28 -12.70 10.88
N ARG A 204 7.98 -12.55 12.00
CA ARG A 204 7.41 -12.42 13.36
C ARG A 204 7.58 -11.00 13.90
N ARG A 205 6.73 -10.63 14.86
CA ARG A 205 6.83 -9.36 15.61
C ARG A 205 7.66 -9.49 16.89
N ARG A 206 7.86 -10.70 17.39
CA ARG A 206 8.63 -11.00 18.60
C ARG A 206 9.25 -12.38 18.45
N GLY A 207 10.39 -12.58 19.11
CA GLY A 207 11.06 -13.87 19.18
C GLY A 207 12.10 -13.93 20.30
N PRO A 208 12.76 -15.11 20.43
CA PRO A 208 13.69 -15.43 21.51
C PRO A 208 15.09 -14.85 21.21
N LEU A 209 15.25 -13.55 21.43
CA LEU A 209 16.49 -12.82 21.08
C LEU A 209 17.72 -13.44 21.76
N GLU A 210 17.59 -13.80 23.03
CA GLU A 210 18.63 -14.42 23.84
C GLU A 210 19.15 -15.74 23.25
N ARG A 211 18.30 -16.46 22.51
CA ARG A 211 18.68 -17.71 21.83
C ARG A 211 19.33 -17.48 20.48
N LEU A 212 19.13 -16.32 19.86
CA LEU A 212 19.67 -16.00 18.52
C LEU A 212 20.90 -15.10 18.57
N ALA A 213 21.10 -14.34 19.65
CA ALA A 213 22.15 -13.32 19.76
C ALA A 213 23.56 -13.88 19.50
N HIS A 214 23.82 -15.14 19.82
CA HIS A 214 25.11 -15.79 19.56
C HIS A 214 25.49 -15.82 18.07
N LEU A 215 24.51 -15.79 17.15
CA LEU A 215 24.74 -15.77 15.71
C LEU A 215 25.35 -14.46 15.22
N ALA A 216 25.36 -13.40 16.04
CA ALA A 216 26.06 -12.15 15.74
C ALA A 216 27.58 -12.32 15.65
N ALA A 217 28.13 -13.40 16.20
CA ALA A 217 29.55 -13.74 16.09
C ALA A 217 29.82 -14.83 15.03
N HIS A 218 28.80 -15.22 14.22
CA HIS A 218 28.95 -16.29 13.25
C HIS A 218 30.01 -15.93 12.18
N PRO A 219 30.93 -16.83 11.79
CA PRO A 219 32.04 -16.51 10.88
C PRO A 219 31.58 -16.05 9.49
N VAL A 220 30.45 -16.59 9.01
CA VAL A 220 29.87 -16.23 7.70
C VAL A 220 29.03 -14.95 7.81
N PRO A 221 29.39 -13.86 7.12
CA PRO A 221 28.67 -12.58 7.18
C PRO A 221 27.21 -12.68 6.76
N ALA A 222 26.90 -13.50 5.76
CA ALA A 222 25.52 -13.72 5.30
C ALA A 222 24.58 -14.22 6.41
N VAL A 223 25.08 -14.95 7.43
CA VAL A 223 24.28 -15.37 8.58
C VAL A 223 24.02 -14.19 9.52
N ARG A 224 25.05 -13.36 9.76
CA ARG A 224 24.93 -12.15 10.59
C ARG A 224 23.99 -11.12 9.96
N GLN A 225 24.06 -10.96 8.64
CA GLN A 225 23.16 -10.13 7.87
C GLN A 225 21.72 -10.66 7.94
N GLU A 226 21.51 -11.97 7.78
CA GLU A 226 20.18 -12.57 7.91
C GLU A 226 19.62 -12.42 9.34
N LEU A 227 20.48 -12.42 10.37
CA LEU A 227 20.07 -12.14 11.74
C LEU A 227 19.51 -10.72 11.88
N VAL A 228 20.13 -9.72 11.25
CA VAL A 228 19.62 -8.34 11.20
C VAL A 228 18.20 -8.32 10.63
N TRP A 229 18.00 -8.89 9.44
CA TRP A 229 16.69 -8.94 8.79
C TRP A 229 15.66 -9.75 9.57
N ALA A 230 16.10 -10.78 10.31
CA ALA A 230 15.23 -11.57 11.16
C ALA A 230 14.66 -10.77 12.34
N VAL A 231 15.43 -9.84 12.91
CA VAL A 231 15.07 -9.13 14.15
C VAL A 231 14.66 -7.68 13.96
N CYS A 232 14.94 -7.04 12.81
CA CYS A 232 14.70 -5.60 12.62
C CYS A 232 13.25 -5.15 12.91
N GLY A 233 12.26 -5.97 12.54
CA GLY A 233 10.84 -5.69 12.79
C GLY A 233 10.34 -6.13 14.18
N TRP A 234 11.20 -6.60 15.09
CA TRP A 234 10.78 -7.15 16.37
C TRP A 234 10.57 -6.07 17.43
N SER A 235 9.53 -6.25 18.24
CA SER A 235 9.31 -5.48 19.46
C SER A 235 9.89 -6.17 20.71
N THR A 236 10.87 -7.07 20.55
CA THR A 236 11.54 -7.76 21.66
C THR A 236 12.57 -6.82 22.29
N PRO A 237 12.61 -6.62 23.62
CA PRO A 237 13.66 -5.83 24.27
C PRO A 237 15.07 -6.33 23.93
N GLY A 238 16.04 -5.41 23.80
CA GLY A 238 17.44 -5.71 23.46
C GLY A 238 17.74 -5.82 21.96
N VAL A 239 16.73 -5.81 21.08
CA VAL A 239 16.94 -5.86 19.62
C VAL A 239 17.74 -4.66 19.14
N ARG A 240 17.42 -3.46 19.62
CA ARG A 240 18.12 -2.22 19.22
C ARG A 240 19.60 -2.25 19.61
N ASP A 241 19.92 -2.81 20.78
CA ASP A 241 21.31 -2.95 21.25
C ASP A 241 22.08 -3.93 20.37
N LEU A 242 21.46 -5.07 20.00
CA LEU A 242 22.04 -6.03 19.05
C LEU A 242 22.30 -5.40 17.68
N LEU A 243 21.33 -4.67 17.12
CA LEU A 243 21.48 -3.98 15.84
C LEU A 243 22.58 -2.91 15.90
N THR A 244 22.66 -2.16 17.00
CA THR A 244 23.73 -1.17 17.22
C THR A 244 25.11 -1.82 17.24
N ALA A 245 25.24 -3.01 17.85
CA ALA A 245 26.49 -3.76 17.81
C ALA A 245 26.84 -4.24 16.39
N LEU A 246 25.85 -4.72 15.61
CA LEU A 246 26.03 -5.18 14.23
C LEU A 246 26.29 -4.02 13.24
N ALA A 247 25.92 -2.79 13.57
CA ALA A 247 26.31 -1.61 12.79
C ALA A 247 27.84 -1.35 12.82
N ALA A 248 28.57 -1.94 13.77
CA ALA A 248 30.03 -1.91 13.83
C ALA A 248 30.70 -3.18 13.26
N ASP A 249 29.95 -4.06 12.57
CA ASP A 249 30.47 -5.31 12.02
C ASP A 249 31.62 -5.06 11.01
N PRO A 250 32.66 -5.91 10.94
CA PRO A 250 33.72 -5.75 9.94
C PRO A 250 33.22 -5.88 8.49
N ASP A 251 32.15 -6.64 8.27
CA ASP A 251 31.56 -6.84 6.94
C ASP A 251 30.63 -5.68 6.57
N ARG A 252 30.80 -5.17 5.34
CA ARG A 252 30.05 -4.01 4.86
C ARG A 252 28.55 -4.28 4.73
N ASP A 253 28.17 -5.45 4.23
CA ASP A 253 26.76 -5.77 3.95
C ASP A 253 25.97 -5.97 5.26
N VAL A 254 26.66 -6.41 6.32
CA VAL A 254 26.08 -6.50 7.67
C VAL A 254 25.87 -5.10 8.27
N ARG A 255 26.85 -4.21 8.16
CA ARG A 255 26.72 -2.82 8.66
C ARG A 255 25.58 -2.07 7.97
N GLU A 256 25.55 -2.10 6.65
CA GLU A 256 24.51 -1.40 5.87
C GLU A 256 23.11 -1.92 6.21
N ALA A 257 22.95 -3.24 6.40
CA ALA A 257 21.68 -3.81 6.83
C ALA A 257 21.28 -3.35 8.24
N ALA A 258 22.23 -3.29 9.18
CA ALA A 258 21.97 -2.89 10.56
C ALA A 258 21.65 -1.41 10.68
N GLU A 259 22.35 -0.55 9.93
CA GLU A 259 22.08 0.88 9.82
C GLU A 259 20.68 1.14 9.26
N ALA A 260 20.32 0.50 8.14
CA ALA A 260 18.97 0.59 7.58
C ALA A 260 17.88 0.16 8.58
N ALA A 261 18.13 -0.90 9.35
CA ALA A 261 17.21 -1.37 10.37
C ALA A 261 17.06 -0.45 11.59
N LEU A 262 18.03 0.46 11.84
CA LEU A 262 17.98 1.42 12.94
C LEU A 262 17.28 2.74 12.58
N GLU A 263 17.19 3.03 11.28
CA GLU A 263 16.53 4.20 10.69
C GLU A 263 15.00 4.05 10.58
N ASP A 264 14.50 2.81 10.49
CA ASP A 264 13.07 2.43 10.46
C ASP A 264 12.40 2.41 11.86
#